data_AF-A0A150PFH2-F1
#
_entry.id   AF-A0A150PFH2-F1
#
_cell.length_a   1.000
_cell.length_b   1.000
_cell.length_c   1.000
_cell.angle_alpha   90.00
_cell.angle_beta   90.00
_cell.angle_gamma   90.00
#
_symmetry.space_group_name_H-M   'P 1'
#
loop_
_entity.id
_entity.type
_entity.pdbx_description
1 polymer ?
#
loop_
_entity_poly.entity_id
_entity_poly.type
_entity_poly.pdbx_seq_one_letter_code
_entity_poly.pdbx_strand_id
1 'polypeptide(L)' 'EALFASGRQDEGIAAIARARQSVLARAGQISNPRYRDRFLSSLDNGETLALAARWLGDSGAR' A
#
# COMPACT_ATOMS: atom_id res chain seq x y z
N GLU A 1 -25.47 -0.04 12.47
CA GLU A 1 -24.46 0.98 12.07
C GLU A 1 -23.02 0.48 12.20
N ALA A 2 -22.61 -0.15 13.31
CA ALA A 2 -21.23 -0.63 13.50
C ALA A 2 -20.71 -1.64 12.45
N LEU A 3 -21.54 -2.59 12.00
CA LEU A 3 -21.16 -3.60 10.98
C LEU A 3 -20.93 -2.99 9.58
N PHE A 4 -21.64 -1.91 9.25
CA PHE A 4 -21.45 -1.19 7.99
C PHE A 4 -20.15 -0.36 8.02
N ALA A 5 -19.79 0.17 9.19
CA ALA A 5 -18.52 0.87 9.39
C ALA A 5 -17.32 -0.09 9.36
N SER A 6 -17.44 -1.27 9.98
CA SER A 6 -16.38 -2.28 9.98
C SER A 6 -16.16 -2.90 8.59
N GLY A 7 -17.21 -3.23 7.85
CA GLY A 7 -17.08 -3.78 6.49
C GLY A 7 -16.32 -2.84 5.55
N ARG A 8 -16.61 -1.53 5.61
CA ARG A 8 -15.90 -0.51 4.82
C ARG A 8 -14.43 -0.33 5.25
N GLN A 9 -14.13 -0.55 6.54
CA GLN A 9 -12.77 -0.49 7.05
C GLN A 9 -11.95 -1.70 6.56
N ASP A 10 -12.52 -2.91 6.63
CA ASP A 10 -11.87 -4.13 6.14
C ASP A 10 -11.64 -4.08 4.61
N GLU A 11 -12.62 -3.56 3.86
CA GLU A 11 -12.49 -3.29 2.43
C GLU A 11 -11.37 -2.28 2.14
N GLY A 12 -11.27 -1.21 2.95
CA GLY A 12 -10.20 -0.22 2.84
C GLY A 12 -8.81 -0.80 3.10
N ILE A 13 -8.69 -1.63 4.15
CA ILE A 13 -7.45 -2.35 4.47
C ILE A 13 -7.06 -3.31 3.34
N ALA A 14 -8.03 -4.06 2.79
CA ALA A 14 -7.78 -4.95 1.66
C ALA A 14 -7.36 -4.18 0.39
N ALA A 15 -7.99 -3.03 0.12
CA ALA A 15 -7.64 -2.19 -1.02
C ALA A 15 -6.21 -1.64 -0.92
N ILE A 16 -5.82 -1.09 0.25
CA ILE A 16 -4.47 -0.55 0.43
C ILE A 16 -3.39 -1.66 0.42
N ALA A 17 -3.71 -2.86 0.93
CA ALA A 17 -2.83 -4.02 0.85
C ALA A 17 -2.59 -4.46 -0.61
N ARG A 18 -3.64 -4.51 -1.43
CA ARG A 18 -3.53 -4.82 -2.86
C ARG A 18 -2.71 -3.78 -3.60
N ALA A 19 -2.98 -2.49 -3.35
CA ALA A 19 -2.23 -1.39 -3.97
C ALA A 19 -0.73 -1.47 -3.66
N ARG A 20 -0.37 -1.69 -2.39
CA ARG A 20 1.03 -1.91 -1.97
C ARG A 20 1.67 -3.08 -2.71
N GLN A 21 0.98 -4.22 -2.79
CA GLN A 21 1.50 -5.39 -3.50
C GLN A 21 1.72 -5.12 -4.99
N SER A 22 0.79 -4.44 -5.66
CA SER A 22 0.93 -4.08 -7.08
C SER A 22 2.13 -3.15 -7.32
N VAL A 23 2.34 -2.15 -6.47
CA VAL A 23 3.52 -1.26 -6.56
C VAL A 23 4.81 -2.06 -6.40
N LEU A 24 4.92 -2.89 -5.36
CA LEU A 24 6.12 -3.69 -5.12
C LEU A 24 6.39 -4.72 -6.22
N ALA A 25 5.35 -5.37 -6.73
CA ALA A 25 5.46 -6.32 -7.84
C ALA A 25 6.02 -5.64 -9.09
N ARG A 26 5.52 -4.45 -9.43
CA ARG A 26 6.00 -3.70 -10.59
C ARG A 26 7.40 -3.14 -10.38
N ALA A 27 7.73 -2.70 -9.17
CA ALA A 27 9.11 -2.32 -8.81
C ALA A 27 10.08 -3.51 -8.96
N GLY A 28 9.65 -4.73 -8.62
CA GLY A 28 10.43 -5.95 -8.79
C GLY A 28 10.74 -6.28 -10.26
N GLN A 29 9.94 -5.80 -11.20
CA GLN A 29 10.17 -5.94 -12.64
C GLN A 29 11.17 -4.91 -13.20
N ILE A 30 11.57 -3.89 -12.43
CA ILE A 30 12.49 -2.85 -12.87
C ILE A 30 13.92 -3.26 -12.51
N SER A 31 14.68 -3.72 -13.50
CA SER A 31 16.06 -4.20 -13.31
C SER A 31 17.06 -3.10 -12.98
N ASN A 32 16.84 -1.86 -13.47
CA ASN A 32 17.72 -0.74 -13.18
C ASN A 32 17.41 -0.17 -11.79
N PRO A 33 18.34 -0.22 -10.82
CA PRO A 33 18.08 0.25 -9.45
C PRO A 33 17.64 1.70 -9.38
N ARG A 34 18.25 2.59 -10.16
CA ARG A 34 17.92 4.03 -10.16
C ARG A 34 16.50 4.29 -10.66
N TYR A 35 16.03 3.51 -11.63
CA TYR A 35 14.65 3.61 -12.13
C TYR A 35 13.65 3.00 -11.17
N ARG A 36 14.03 1.91 -10.50
CA ARG A 36 13.21 1.30 -9.44
C ARG A 36 13.03 2.27 -8.28
N ASP A 37 14.10 2.93 -7.84
CA ASP A 37 14.04 3.91 -6.76
C ASP A 37 13.16 5.11 -7.14
N ARG A 38 13.32 5.64 -8.36
CA ARG A 38 12.46 6.72 -8.87
C ARG A 38 10.99 6.31 -9.00
N PHE A 39 10.73 5.06 -9.38
CA PHE A 39 9.36 4.52 -9.45
C PHE A 39 8.75 4.43 -8.04
N LEU A 40 9.50 3.93 -7.06
CA LEU A 40 9.06 3.82 -5.68
C LEU A 40 8.88 5.19 -5.00
N SER A 41 9.71 6.18 -5.37
CA SER A 41 9.68 7.54 -4.82
C SER A 41 8.80 8.51 -5.63
N SER A 42 8.06 8.04 -6.65
CA SER A 42 7.08 8.91 -7.31
C SER A 42 6.00 9.32 -6.31
N LEU A 43 5.37 10.48 -6.49
CA LEU A 43 4.38 11.00 -5.54
C LEU A 43 3.29 9.95 -5.24
N ASP A 44 2.66 9.42 -6.28
CA ASP A 44 1.56 8.46 -6.16
C ASP A 44 1.97 7.15 -5.46
N ASN A 45 3.12 6.57 -5.85
CA ASN A 45 3.59 5.31 -5.29
C ASN A 45 4.11 5.50 -3.86
N GLY A 46 4.83 6.60 -3.62
CA GLY A 46 5.33 6.96 -2.30
C GLY A 46 4.19 7.17 -1.30
N GLU A 47 3.15 7.91 -1.69
CA GLU A 47 1.94 8.10 -0.88
C GLU A 47 1.21 6.77 -0.61
N THR A 48 1.05 5.93 -1.64
CA THR A 48 0.44 4.60 -1.50
C THR A 48 1.22 3.73 -0.50
N LEU A 49 2.54 3.72 -0.58
CA LEU A 49 3.39 2.95 0.32
C LEU A 49 3.37 3.50 1.74
N ALA A 50 3.39 4.82 1.91
CA ALA A 50 3.30 5.48 3.21
C ALA A 50 1.95 5.23 3.89
N LEU A 51 0.85 5.31 3.13
CA LEU A 51 -0.50 5.02 3.61
C LEU A 51 -0.63 3.54 4.01
N ALA A 52 -0.12 2.63 3.18
CA ALA A 52 -0.09 1.21 3.49
C ALA A 52 0.72 0.89 4.75
N ALA A 53 1.88 1.53 4.94
CA ALA A 53 2.69 1.34 6.14
C ALA A 53 1.93 1.75 7.41
N ARG A 54 1.22 2.88 7.36
CA ARG A 54 0.41 3.36 8.49
C ARG A 54 -0.75 2.41 8.80
N TRP A 55 -1.54 2.02 7.80
CA TRP A 55 -2.76 1.25 8.04
C TRP A 55 -2.48 -0.23 8.33
N LEU A 56 -1.52 -0.83 7.65
CA LEU A 56 -1.19 -2.24 7.82
C LEU A 56 -0.26 -2.49 9.02
N GLY A 57 0.59 -1.52 9.38
CA GLY A 57 1.40 -1.56 10.60
C GLY A 57 0.54 -1.43 11.87
N ASP A 58 -0.50 -0.61 11.83
CA ASP A 58 -1.45 -0.42 12.94
C ASP A 58 -2.42 -1.62 13.08
N SER A 59 -2.73 -2.32 11.98
CA SER A 59 -3.58 -3.51 11.97
C SER A 59 -2.94 -4.75 12.61
N GLY A 60 -1.61 -4.82 12.70
CA GLY A 60 -0.89 -5.93 13.34
C GLY A 60 -0.58 -5.72 14.82
N ALA A 61 -0.82 -4.53 15.36
CA ALA A 61 -0.53 -4.15 16.74
C ALA A 61 -1.74 -4.20 17.68
N ARG A 62 -2.83 -4.88 17.27
CA ARG A 62 -4.09 -4.95 18.01
C ARG A 62 -4.49 -6.38 18.35
#